data_AF-A0A380AYR7-F1
#
_entry.id   AF-A0A380AYR7-F1
#
_cell.length_a   1.000
_cell.length_b   1.000
_cell.length_c   1.000
_cell.angle_alpha   90.00
_cell.angle_beta   90.00
_cell.angle_gamma   90.00
#
_symmetry.space_group_name_H-M   'P 1'
#
loop_
_entity.id
_entity.type
_entity.pdbx_description
1 polymer ?
#
loop_
_entity_poly.entity_id
_entity_poly.type
_entity_poly.pdbx_seq_one_letter_code
_entity_poly.pdbx_strand_id
1 'polypeptide(L)' 'MNHDIPLKYFDIADEYATECAEPVAEAERTPLAHYFQLLLTRLMNNEEISEEAQHEMAAEA' A
#
# COMPACT_ATOMS: atom_id res chain seq x y z
N MET A 1 -13.23 11.09 3.36
CA MET A 1 -11.90 10.86 2.77
C MET A 1 -12.02 9.60 1.93
N ASN A 2 -12.47 9.75 0.68
CA ASN A 2 -12.31 8.68 -0.31
C ASN A 2 -11.06 9.05 -1.08
N HIS A 3 -9.94 8.42 -0.77
CA HIS A 3 -8.85 8.39 -1.73
C HIS A 3 -9.36 7.45 -2.83
N ASP A 4 -9.54 7.98 -4.04
CA ASP A 4 -9.91 7.18 -5.20
C ASP A 4 -8.71 6.29 -5.52
N ILE A 5 -8.63 5.14 -4.85
CA ILE A 5 -7.56 4.15 -5.03
C ILE A 5 -7.92 3.31 -6.26
N PRO A 6 -7.13 3.34 -7.34
CA PRO A 6 -7.38 2.51 -8.51
C PRO A 6 -7.44 1.02 -8.17
N LEU A 7 -8.35 0.28 -8.81
CA LEU A 7 -8.58 -1.16 -8.58
C LEU A 7 -7.29 -2.00 -8.65
N LYS A 8 -6.35 -1.64 -9.53
CA LYS A 8 -5.05 -2.33 -9.66
C LYS A 8 -4.28 -2.44 -8.33
N TYR A 9 -4.45 -1.50 -7.39
CA TYR A 9 -3.76 -1.56 -6.10
C TYR A 9 -4.47 -2.50 -5.12
N PHE A 10 -5.78 -2.69 -5.27
CA PHE A 10 -6.50 -3.74 -4.57
C PHE A 10 -6.09 -5.13 -5.08
N ASP A 11 -5.91 -5.29 -6.40
CA ASP A 11 -5.39 -6.55 -6.96
C ASP A 11 -4.00 -6.89 -6.37
N ILE A 12 -3.14 -5.89 -6.18
CA ILE A 12 -1.83 -6.05 -5.53
C ILE A 12 -1.99 -6.41 -4.05
N ALA A 13 -2.89 -5.74 -3.33
CA ALA A 13 -3.12 -6.02 -1.91
C ALA A 13 -3.69 -7.43 -1.69
N ASP A 14 -4.57 -7.88 -2.57
CA ASP A 14 -5.14 -9.22 -2.54
C ASP A 14 -4.07 -10.28 -2.84
N GLU A 15 -3.21 -10.07 -3.85
CA GLU A 15 -2.07 -10.95 -4.12
C GLU A 15 -1.10 -11.01 -2.93
N TYR A 16 -0.73 -9.84 -2.39
CA TYR A 16 0.11 -9.74 -1.19
C TYR A 16 -0.47 -10.53 -0.01
N ALA A 17 -1.79 -10.46 0.19
CA ALA A 17 -2.46 -11.22 1.24
C ALA A 17 -2.39 -12.74 1.03
N THR A 18 -2.29 -13.22 -0.21
CA THR A 18 -2.12 -14.66 -0.49
C THR A 18 -0.71 -15.16 -0.19
N GLU A 19 0.30 -14.29 -0.29
CA GLU A 19 1.70 -14.63 -0.04
C GLU A 19 2.15 -14.31 1.41
N CYS A 20 1.35 -13.54 2.16
CA CYS A 20 1.67 -13.17 3.53
C CYS A 20 1.60 -14.39 4.46
N ALA A 21 2.57 -14.49 5.38
CA ALA A 21 2.57 -15.55 6.39
C ALA A 21 1.38 -15.43 7.35
N GLU A 22 0.91 -14.21 7.59
CA GLU A 22 -0.26 -13.92 8.41
C GLU A 22 -1.42 -13.42 7.54
N PRO A 23 -2.66 -13.85 7.84
CA PRO A 23 -3.81 -13.41 7.06
C PRO A 23 -4.05 -11.91 7.27
N VAL A 24 -4.13 -11.18 6.16
CA VAL A 24 -4.51 -9.76 6.15
C VAL A 24 -6.00 -9.65 6.46
N ALA A 25 -6.36 -8.79 7.43
CA ALA A 25 -7.75 -8.54 7.78
C ALA A 25 -8.45 -7.69 6.71
N GLU A 26 -9.77 -7.83 6.57
CA GLU A 26 -10.56 -7.04 5.61
C GLU A 26 -10.42 -5.52 5.85
N ALA A 27 -10.28 -5.12 7.12
CA ALA A 27 -10.05 -3.72 7.49
C ALA A 27 -8.69 -3.18 7.04
N GLU A 28 -7.69 -4.04 6.85
CA GLU A 28 -6.33 -3.68 6.43
C GLU A 28 -6.19 -3.62 4.91
N ARG A 29 -7.13 -4.22 4.17
CA ARG A 29 -7.11 -4.28 2.69
C ARG A 29 -7.07 -2.89 2.05
N THR A 30 -7.89 -1.96 2.52
CA THR A 30 -7.94 -0.60 1.94
C THR A 30 -6.69 0.22 2.28
N PRO A 31 -6.22 0.27 3.54
CA PRO A 31 -4.92 0.87 3.87
C PRO A 31 -3.75 0.25 3.09
N LEU A 32 -3.69 -1.07 2.93
CA LEU A 32 -2.63 -1.71 2.13
C LEU A 32 -2.66 -1.30 0.67
N ALA A 33 -3.85 -1.23 0.05
CA ALA A 33 -3.98 -0.74 -1.31
C ALA A 33 -3.51 0.73 -1.44
N HIS A 34 -3.83 1.57 -0.45
CA HIS A 34 -3.36 2.95 -0.42
C HIS A 34 -1.83 3.03 -0.23
N TYR A 35 -1.28 2.23 0.67
CA TYR A 35 0.16 2.12 0.89
C TYR A 35 0.91 1.72 -0.38
N PHE A 36 0.44 0.71 -1.11
CA PHE A 36 1.04 0.32 -2.38
C PHE A 36 0.94 1.41 -3.45
N GLN A 37 -0.15 2.19 -3.46
CA GLN A 37 -0.26 3.37 -4.33
C GLN A 37 0.82 4.39 -4.01
N LEU A 38 1.03 4.74 -2.74
CA LEU A 38 2.07 5.69 -2.32
C LEU A 38 3.46 5.17 -2.66
N LEU A 39 3.75 3.92 -2.31
CA LEU A 39 5.04 3.27 -2.56
C LEU A 39 5.39 3.23 -4.05
N LEU A 40 4.46 2.79 -4.90
CA LEU A 40 4.69 2.72 -6.34
C LEU A 40 4.81 4.12 -6.98
N THR A 41 4.07 5.11 -6.48
CA THR A 41 4.20 6.50 -6.94
C THR A 41 5.61 7.04 -6.64
N ARG A 42 6.10 6.81 -5.42
CA ARG A 42 7.45 7.20 -4.98
C ARG A 42 8.54 6.53 -5.83
N LEU A 43 8.40 5.22 -6.08
CA LEU A 43 9.28 4.47 -6.99
C LEU A 43 9.30 5.04 -8.41
N MET A 44 8.12 5.35 -8.96
CA MET A 44 8.00 5.93 -10.30
C MET A 44 8.63 7.32 -10.40
N ASN A 45 8.71 8.05 -9.29
CA ASN A 45 9.37 9.35 -9.19
C ASN A 45 10.87 9.26 -8.90
N ASN A 46 11.45 8.06 -8.83
CA ASN A 46 12.86 7.82 -8.45
C ASN A 46 13.22 8.39 -7.06
N GLU A 47 12.25 8.46 -6.15
CA GLU A 47 12.45 8.92 -4.78
C GLU A 47 12.98 7.78 -3.89
N GLU A 48 13.79 8.13 -2.89
CA GLU A 48 14.31 7.16 -1.91
C GLU A 48 13.17 6.55 -1.07
N ILE A 49 13.22 5.23 -0.86
CA ILE A 49 12.37 4.50 0.09
C ILE A 49 13.18 4.21 1.36
N SER A 50 13.30 5.21 2.22
CA SER A 50 13.87 5.03 3.56
C SER A 50 12.84 4.38 4.50
N GLU A 51 13.29 3.89 5.66
CA GLU A 51 12.40 3.39 6.72
C GLU A 51 11.43 4.49 7.20
N GLU A 52 11.93 5.71 7.37
CA GLU A 52 11.13 6.89 7.71
C GLU A 52 10.04 7.14 6.66
N ALA A 53 10.38 7.11 5.37
CA ALA A 53 9.41 7.27 4.29
C ALA A 53 8.34 6.18 4.27
N GLN A 54 8.70 4.93 4.59
CA GLN A 54 7.74 3.84 4.70
C GLN A 54 6.80 4.04 5.90
N HIS A 55 7.30 4.51 7.05
CA HIS A 55 6.45 4.83 8.19
C HIS A 55 5.49 5.99 7.91
N GLU A 56 5.94 7.03 7.22
CA GLU A 56 5.07 8.14 6.80
C GLU A 56 3.94 7.65 5.88
N MET A 57 4.27 6.86 4.85
CA MET A 57 3.27 6.29 3.94
C MET A 57 2.29 5.36 4.67
N ALA A 58 2.75 4.59 5.66
CA ALA A 58 1.90 3.72 6.46
C ALA A 58 0.98 4.51 7.41
N ALA A 59 1.39 5.70 7.86
CA ALA A 59 0.54 6.58 8.67
C ALA A 59 -0.48 7.36 7.83
N GLU A 60 -0.18 7.60 6.56
CA GLU A 60 -1.09 8.23 5.59
C GLU A 60 -2.12 7.24 5.02
N ALA A 61 -1.78 5.95 5.00
CA ALA A 61 -2.61 4.82 4.56
C ALA A 61 -3.86 4.61 5.43
#